data_AF-Q5E4Z0-F1
#
_entry.id   AF-Q5E4Z0-F1
#
_cell.length_a   1.000
_cell.length_b   1.000
_cell.length_c   1.000
_cell.angle_alpha   90.00
_cell.angle_beta   90.00
_cell.angle_gamma   90.00
#
_symmetry.space_group_name_H-M   'P 1'
#
loop_
_entity.id
_entity.type
_entity.pdbx_description
1 polymer ?
#
loop_
_entity_poly.entity_id
_entity_poly.type
_entity_poly.pdbx_seq_one_letter_code
_entity_poly.pdbx_strand_id
1 'polypeptide(L)'
;MLIPVKFIQNSYLHFLYRLVMFRHLFAIFTVVGLLGCSSTPPVAELSKQEITTQHPQLSSSDAYQDYFYQWQGVPYKYGGTSKNGVDCSAFTQNAFDVLHRLSLPRTTEYQATSGTQIALANAKKGDLIFFKTSVKVRHVGVYIGNREFMHASTSKGVIISSLDNPYWKKAFWQVRRVL
;
A
#
# COMPACT_ATOMS: atom_id res chain seq x y z
N MET A 1 69.20 -3.58 5.94
CA MET A 1 68.71 -3.86 4.58
C MET A 1 68.26 -2.55 3.96
N LEU A 2 68.59 -2.34 2.69
CA LEU A 2 68.79 -1.05 2.04
C LEU A 2 67.50 -0.27 1.70
N ILE A 3 67.75 1.04 1.54
CA ILE A 3 66.91 2.18 1.15
C ILE A 3 66.55 2.09 -0.38
N PRO A 4 65.95 3.08 -1.09
CA PRO A 4 64.50 3.27 -1.34
C PRO A 4 64.10 3.73 -2.79
N VAL A 5 62.85 4.25 -2.95
CA VAL A 5 62.39 5.44 -3.74
C VAL A 5 62.62 5.54 -5.26
N LYS A 6 61.54 5.70 -6.05
CA LYS A 6 61.15 6.88 -6.91
C LYS A 6 60.06 6.45 -7.93
N PHE A 7 58.89 7.08 -8.09
CA PHE A 7 58.51 8.44 -8.53
C PHE A 7 58.61 8.68 -10.07
N ILE A 8 57.43 8.74 -10.72
CA ILE A 8 56.88 9.85 -11.56
C ILE A 8 57.33 10.10 -13.03
N GLN A 9 56.29 10.18 -13.90
CA GLN A 9 56.07 11.03 -15.13
C GLN A 9 57.07 10.93 -16.30
N ASN A 10 56.80 11.29 -17.57
CA ASN A 10 55.67 11.70 -18.41
C ASN A 10 56.27 11.87 -19.84
N SER A 11 55.42 12.06 -20.84
CA SER A 11 55.59 13.07 -21.91
C SER A 11 56.33 12.78 -23.25
N TYR A 12 55.57 13.06 -24.32
CA TYR A 12 55.95 13.82 -25.53
C TYR A 12 57.11 13.31 -26.38
N LEU A 13 56.86 12.30 -27.22
CA LEU A 13 57.63 12.14 -28.46
C LEU A 13 56.82 11.35 -29.49
N HIS A 14 56.08 12.03 -30.37
CA HIS A 14 56.01 11.73 -31.81
C HIS A 14 55.11 12.75 -32.53
N PHE A 15 55.38 14.01 -32.22
CA PHE A 15 55.00 15.24 -32.92
C PHE A 15 55.63 15.34 -34.34
N LEU A 16 55.87 14.24 -35.05
CA LEU A 16 56.76 14.22 -36.23
C LEU A 16 56.17 13.61 -37.52
N TYR A 17 54.85 13.57 -37.68
CA TYR A 17 54.24 13.23 -38.98
C TYR A 17 53.20 14.26 -39.42
N ARG A 18 53.60 15.54 -39.42
CA ARG A 18 53.13 16.53 -40.40
C ARG A 18 54.02 16.37 -41.65
N LEU A 19 53.46 16.63 -42.84
CA LEU A 19 54.16 17.00 -44.10
C LEU A 19 54.14 16.02 -45.30
N VAL A 20 52.97 15.57 -45.76
CA VAL A 20 52.68 15.24 -47.19
C VAL A 20 51.18 15.49 -47.42
N MET A 21 50.65 16.71 -47.45
CA MET A 21 50.55 17.61 -48.61
C MET A 21 50.68 16.95 -50.00
N PHE A 22 49.63 17.19 -50.80
CA PHE A 22 49.51 17.16 -52.26
C PHE A 22 48.91 15.92 -52.95
N ARG A 23 47.99 16.22 -53.88
CA ARG A 23 47.24 15.36 -54.84
C ARG A 23 46.12 14.53 -54.21
N HIS A 24 44.83 14.86 -54.28
CA HIS A 24 44.10 15.41 -55.41
C HIS A 24 42.84 16.15 -54.93
N LEU A 25 42.81 17.44 -55.28
CA LEU A 25 41.63 18.27 -55.34
C LEU A 25 41.04 18.03 -56.75
N PHE A 26 39.99 17.22 -56.85
CA PHE A 26 39.11 17.10 -58.03
C PHE A 26 37.75 16.63 -57.50
N ALA A 27 36.87 17.59 -57.19
CA ALA A 27 35.73 17.93 -58.03
C ALA A 27 34.57 16.90 -57.94
N ILE A 28 33.64 17.22 -57.02
CA ILE A 28 32.18 17.28 -57.23
C ILE A 28 31.55 16.19 -58.12
N PHE A 29 30.86 15.24 -57.48
CA PHE A 29 29.72 14.49 -58.02
C PHE A 29 28.71 14.33 -56.86
N THR A 30 27.76 15.25 -56.72
CA THR A 30 26.31 15.04 -57.02
C THR A 30 25.67 13.91 -56.17
N VAL A 31 24.93 14.26 -55.10
CA VAL A 31 23.45 14.44 -55.06
C VAL A 31 22.73 13.15 -54.60
N VAL A 32 22.03 13.29 -53.45
CA VAL A 32 20.81 12.53 -53.02
C VAL A 32 21.04 11.06 -52.63
N GLY A 33 20.45 10.47 -51.59
CA GLY A 33 19.41 10.85 -50.64
C GLY A 33 19.12 9.60 -49.79
N LEU A 34 18.71 9.81 -48.55
CA LEU A 34 18.27 8.78 -47.62
C LEU A 34 17.16 7.89 -48.21
N LEU A 35 17.24 6.58 -47.94
CA LEU A 35 16.14 5.66 -47.55
C LEU A 35 16.63 4.21 -47.73
N GLY A 36 17.46 3.74 -46.78
CA GLY A 36 17.74 2.32 -46.64
C GLY A 36 16.68 1.67 -45.76
N CYS A 37 15.69 1.01 -46.36
CA CYS A 37 14.85 0.05 -45.65
C CYS A 37 15.62 -1.28 -45.57
N SER A 38 16.25 -1.56 -44.43
CA SER A 38 16.71 -2.91 -44.11
C SER A 38 15.60 -3.61 -43.32
N SER A 39 14.91 -4.54 -43.97
CA SER A 39 13.90 -5.38 -43.33
C SER A 39 14.58 -6.52 -42.56
N THR A 40 14.69 -6.37 -41.25
CA THR A 40 14.94 -7.51 -40.34
C THR A 40 13.61 -8.21 -40.03
N PRO A 41 13.56 -9.55 -40.02
CA PRO A 41 12.37 -10.28 -39.61
C PRO A 41 12.09 -10.05 -38.11
N PRO A 42 10.83 -10.01 -37.65
CA PRO A 42 10.51 -9.94 -36.23
C PRO A 42 10.95 -11.25 -35.57
N VAL A 43 11.99 -11.19 -34.73
CA VAL A 43 12.28 -12.27 -33.79
C VAL A 43 11.14 -12.25 -32.78
N ALA A 44 10.29 -13.27 -32.83
CA ALA A 44 9.29 -13.55 -31.82
C ALA A 44 10.00 -13.66 -30.46
N GLU A 45 9.80 -12.64 -29.63
CA GLU A 45 10.32 -12.55 -28.27
C GLU A 45 9.58 -13.60 -27.43
N LEU A 46 10.18 -14.78 -27.34
CA LEU A 46 9.75 -15.87 -26.48
C LEU A 46 9.62 -15.31 -25.05
N SER A 47 8.40 -15.35 -24.54
CA SER A 47 7.97 -14.75 -23.29
C SER A 47 8.96 -15.01 -22.16
N LYS A 48 9.52 -13.93 -21.62
CA LYS A 48 10.10 -13.90 -20.28
C LYS A 48 8.96 -14.17 -19.28
N GLN A 49 8.66 -15.43 -19.01
CA GLN A 49 7.87 -15.81 -17.85
C GLN A 49 8.72 -15.54 -16.62
N GLU A 50 8.63 -14.29 -16.15
CA GLU A 50 8.95 -13.96 -14.79
C GLU A 50 7.91 -14.67 -13.92
N ILE A 51 8.35 -15.68 -13.17
CA ILE A 51 7.57 -16.30 -12.11
C ILE A 51 7.37 -15.21 -11.05
N THR A 52 6.33 -14.40 -11.23
CA THR A 52 5.86 -13.49 -10.19
C THR A 52 5.20 -14.36 -9.13
N THR A 53 5.98 -14.72 -8.13
CA THR A 53 5.50 -15.11 -6.81
C THR A 53 4.37 -14.15 -6.43
N GLN A 54 3.14 -14.67 -6.33
CA GLN A 54 1.97 -13.97 -5.79
C GLN A 54 2.20 -13.73 -4.29
N HIS A 55 3.08 -12.78 -3.97
CA HIS A 55 3.07 -12.08 -2.70
C HIS A 55 1.99 -11.00 -2.84
N PRO A 56 0.97 -10.95 -1.96
CA PRO A 56 0.00 -9.86 -1.98
C PRO A 56 0.76 -8.54 -2.02
N GLN A 57 0.45 -7.71 -3.02
CA GLN A 57 1.00 -6.38 -3.18
C GLN A 57 0.86 -5.64 -1.84
N LEU A 58 1.99 -5.49 -1.13
CA LEU A 58 2.14 -4.61 0.02
C LEU A 58 2.17 -3.16 -0.51
N SER A 59 1.08 -2.76 -1.16
CA SER A 59 0.85 -1.41 -1.65
C SER A 59 0.75 -0.48 -0.43
N SER A 60 1.47 0.65 -0.44
CA SER A 60 1.24 1.87 0.36
C SER A 60 0.47 1.69 1.68
N SER A 61 1.12 1.93 2.82
CA SER A 61 0.57 1.65 4.16
C SER A 61 -0.94 1.90 4.28
N ASP A 62 -1.68 0.83 4.57
CA ASP A 62 -3.12 0.92 4.78
C ASP A 62 -3.33 1.63 6.12
N ALA A 63 -3.82 2.87 6.09
CA ALA A 63 -3.97 3.71 7.28
C ALA A 63 -4.82 3.04 8.38
N TYR A 64 -5.77 2.17 8.01
CA TYR A 64 -6.53 1.40 8.99
C TYR A 64 -5.69 0.29 9.63
N GLN A 65 -4.80 -0.34 8.85
CA GLN A 65 -3.87 -1.34 9.34
C GLN A 65 -2.83 -0.71 10.28
N ASP A 66 -2.29 0.45 9.91
CA ASP A 66 -1.35 1.21 10.76
C ASP A 66 -2.02 1.62 12.08
N TYR A 67 -3.26 2.14 12.01
CA TYR A 67 -4.04 2.46 13.19
C TYR A 67 -4.29 1.21 14.04
N PHE A 68 -4.67 0.08 13.42
CA PHE A 68 -4.88 -1.18 14.13
C PHE A 68 -3.63 -1.59 14.90
N TYR A 69 -2.45 -1.60 14.28
CA TYR A 69 -1.21 -2.03 14.94
C TYR A 69 -0.85 -1.18 16.16
N GLN A 70 -1.17 0.11 16.16
CA GLN A 70 -0.97 0.95 17.34
C GLN A 70 -1.88 0.53 18.50
N TRP A 71 -3.08 0.00 18.22
CA TRP A 71 -4.10 -0.32 19.21
C TRP A 71 -4.21 -1.81 19.53
N GLN A 72 -3.59 -2.68 18.73
CA GLN A 72 -3.67 -4.13 18.86
C GLN A 72 -3.40 -4.58 20.30
N GLY A 73 -4.30 -5.41 20.83
CA GLY A 73 -4.18 -5.96 22.18
C GLY A 73 -4.56 -5.01 23.32
N VAL A 74 -4.87 -3.73 23.06
CA VAL A 74 -5.43 -2.84 24.10
C VAL A 74 -6.67 -3.52 24.71
N PRO A 75 -6.73 -3.67 26.04
CA PRO A 75 -7.79 -4.44 26.68
C PRO A 75 -9.16 -3.79 26.47
N TYR A 76 -10.20 -4.61 26.48
CA TYR A 76 -11.54 -4.07 26.50
C TYR A 76 -11.86 -3.49 27.87
N LYS A 77 -12.40 -2.27 27.90
CA LYS A 77 -12.95 -1.65 29.11
C LYS A 77 -14.24 -0.95 28.75
N TYR A 78 -15.35 -1.37 29.36
CA TYR A 78 -16.64 -0.70 29.16
C TYR A 78 -16.53 0.78 29.55
N GLY A 79 -16.94 1.68 28.65
CA GLY A 79 -16.80 3.12 28.85
C GLY A 79 -15.39 3.67 28.58
N GLY A 80 -14.38 2.80 28.42
CA GLY A 80 -13.00 3.18 28.18
C GLY A 80 -12.76 3.80 26.81
N THR A 81 -11.80 4.71 26.73
CA THR A 81 -11.51 5.51 25.52
C THR A 81 -10.01 5.61 25.20
N SER A 82 -9.13 4.88 25.92
CA SER A 82 -7.68 5.07 25.85
C SER A 82 -6.90 3.76 25.72
N LYS A 83 -5.57 3.85 25.65
CA LYS A 83 -4.66 2.68 25.57
C LYS A 83 -4.66 1.80 26.84
N ASN A 84 -5.19 2.30 27.96
CA ASN A 84 -5.38 1.50 29.17
C ASN A 84 -6.69 0.69 29.15
N GLY A 85 -7.53 0.90 28.15
CA GLY A 85 -8.77 0.18 27.98
C GLY A 85 -9.76 0.96 27.12
N VAL A 86 -10.36 0.28 26.15
CA VAL A 86 -11.28 0.88 25.18
C VAL A 86 -12.49 -0.01 24.95
N ASP A 87 -13.68 0.55 24.77
CA ASP A 87 -14.84 -0.21 24.29
C ASP A 87 -15.00 -0.13 22.76
N CYS A 88 -15.93 -0.92 22.22
CA CYS A 88 -16.07 -1.05 20.78
C CYS A 88 -16.43 0.28 20.09
N SER A 89 -17.38 1.02 20.66
CA SER A 89 -17.81 2.32 20.13
C SER A 89 -16.75 3.42 20.29
N ALA A 90 -15.98 3.41 21.37
CA ALA A 90 -14.88 4.35 21.55
C ALA A 90 -13.71 4.04 20.61
N PHE A 91 -13.44 2.75 20.35
CA PHE A 91 -12.41 2.35 19.41
C PHE A 91 -12.70 2.84 17.99
N THR A 92 -13.95 2.72 17.53
CA THR A 92 -14.37 3.28 16.24
C THR A 92 -14.38 4.81 16.26
N GLN A 93 -14.85 5.44 17.32
CA GLN A 93 -14.81 6.91 17.47
C GLN A 93 -13.38 7.44 17.33
N ASN A 94 -12.43 6.85 18.07
CA ASN A 94 -11.02 7.23 18.01
C ASN A 94 -10.43 7.01 16.60
N ALA A 95 -10.79 5.91 15.92
CA ALA A 95 -10.30 5.62 14.58
C ALA A 95 -10.75 6.68 13.57
N PHE A 96 -12.03 7.07 13.62
CA PHE A 96 -12.58 8.05 12.69
C PHE A 96 -12.15 9.48 13.00
N ASP A 97 -11.95 9.83 14.27
CA ASP A 97 -11.38 11.11 14.64
C ASP A 97 -9.94 11.25 14.13
N VAL A 98 -9.10 10.23 14.34
CA VAL A 98 -7.68 10.25 13.93
C VAL A 98 -7.54 10.21 12.40
N LEU A 99 -8.25 9.29 11.73
CA LEU A 99 -8.05 9.04 10.31
C LEU A 99 -8.82 10.01 9.41
N HIS A 100 -9.98 10.52 9.88
CA HIS A 100 -10.91 11.29 9.04
C HIS A 100 -11.34 12.61 9.66
N ARG A 101 -10.90 12.96 10.87
CA ARG A 101 -11.38 14.13 11.63
C ARG A 101 -12.90 14.13 11.80
N LEU A 102 -13.50 12.94 11.88
CA LEU A 102 -14.93 12.74 11.96
C LEU A 102 -15.31 12.23 13.36
N SER A 103 -16.06 13.05 14.09
CA SER A 103 -16.56 12.70 15.43
C SER A 103 -17.80 11.79 15.32
N LEU A 104 -17.63 10.51 15.62
CA LEU A 104 -18.75 9.58 15.74
C LEU A 104 -19.46 9.73 17.09
N PRO A 105 -20.77 9.42 17.17
CA PRO A 105 -21.46 9.31 18.45
C PRO A 105 -20.78 8.31 19.41
N ARG A 106 -20.91 8.56 20.71
CA ARG A 106 -20.20 7.76 21.74
C ARG A 106 -20.69 6.31 21.85
N THR A 107 -21.96 6.03 21.53
CA THR A 107 -22.55 4.70 21.74
C THR A 107 -22.77 3.95 20.43
N THR A 108 -22.72 2.63 20.50
CA THR A 108 -22.95 1.75 19.36
C THR A 108 -24.32 1.99 18.72
N GLU A 109 -25.36 2.24 19.52
CA GLU A 109 -26.72 2.47 19.06
C GLU A 109 -26.81 3.73 18.19
N TYR A 110 -26.18 4.84 18.59
CA TYR A 110 -26.19 6.07 17.81
C TYR A 110 -25.25 6.00 16.59
N GLN A 111 -24.13 5.29 16.69
CA GLN A 111 -23.31 4.99 15.51
C GLN A 111 -24.10 4.16 14.48
N ALA A 112 -24.93 3.22 14.95
CA ALA A 112 -25.74 2.35 14.09
C ALA A 112 -26.86 3.08 13.34
N THR A 113 -27.20 4.31 13.73
CA THR A 113 -28.14 5.19 13.03
C THR A 113 -27.46 6.31 12.26
N SER A 114 -26.12 6.39 12.32
CA SER A 114 -25.35 7.41 11.62
C SER A 114 -25.11 7.02 10.16
N GLY A 115 -25.12 8.01 9.27
CA GLY A 115 -24.84 7.83 7.84
C GLY A 115 -25.85 6.92 7.12
N THR A 116 -25.40 6.32 6.02
CA THR A 116 -26.25 5.54 5.11
C THR A 116 -26.08 4.05 5.33
N GLN A 117 -27.18 3.29 5.32
CA GLN A 117 -27.12 1.83 5.40
C GLN A 117 -26.64 1.22 4.08
N ILE A 118 -25.66 0.32 4.15
CA ILE A 118 -25.05 -0.32 2.99
C ILE A 118 -25.31 -1.83 3.02
N ALA A 119 -25.53 -2.44 1.86
CA ALA A 119 -25.55 -3.90 1.74
C ALA A 119 -24.14 -4.45 1.98
N LEU A 120 -24.00 -5.55 2.73
CA LEU A 120 -22.67 -6.10 3.07
C LEU A 120 -21.80 -6.40 1.83
N ALA A 121 -22.40 -6.82 0.72
CA ALA A 121 -21.70 -7.06 -0.54
C ALA A 121 -21.04 -5.78 -1.12
N ASN A 122 -21.54 -4.61 -0.75
CA ASN A 122 -21.06 -3.29 -1.18
C ASN A 122 -20.22 -2.59 -0.10
N ALA A 123 -19.87 -3.30 0.98
CA ALA A 123 -19.05 -2.76 2.06
C ALA A 123 -17.63 -2.43 1.55
N LYS A 124 -17.14 -1.26 1.93
CA LYS A 124 -15.81 -0.74 1.59
C LYS A 124 -15.02 -0.51 2.87
N LYS A 125 -13.69 -0.53 2.75
CA LYS A 125 -12.80 -0.21 3.88
C LYS A 125 -13.25 1.11 4.50
N GLY A 126 -13.35 1.14 5.82
CA GLY A 126 -13.87 2.29 6.56
C GLY A 126 -15.38 2.30 6.80
N ASP A 127 -16.15 1.35 6.27
CA ASP A 127 -17.55 1.22 6.70
C ASP A 127 -17.62 0.64 8.13
N LEU A 128 -18.62 1.06 8.91
CA LEU A 128 -18.90 0.52 10.23
C LEU A 128 -19.75 -0.75 10.10
N ILE A 129 -19.31 -1.84 10.74
CA ILE A 129 -20.04 -3.11 10.79
C ILE A 129 -20.64 -3.31 12.18
N PHE A 130 -21.93 -3.60 12.24
CA PHE A 130 -22.67 -3.75 13.49
C PHE A 130 -23.15 -5.18 13.71
N PHE A 131 -23.21 -5.56 14.98
CA PHE A 131 -23.62 -6.90 15.41
C PHE A 131 -24.57 -6.85 16.61
N LYS A 132 -25.42 -7.87 16.72
CA LYS A 132 -26.25 -8.19 17.87
C LYS A 132 -25.66 -9.42 18.57
N THR A 133 -24.66 -9.20 19.44
CA THR A 133 -23.91 -10.26 20.11
C THR A 133 -24.68 -10.92 21.27
N SER A 134 -25.74 -10.27 21.75
CA SER A 134 -26.76 -10.86 22.62
C SER A 134 -28.10 -10.12 22.43
N VAL A 135 -29.13 -10.51 23.18
CA VAL A 135 -30.46 -9.86 23.14
C VAL A 135 -30.34 -8.33 23.34
N LYS A 136 -29.53 -7.92 24.32
CA LYS A 136 -29.41 -6.51 24.75
C LYS A 136 -28.09 -5.84 24.35
N VAL A 137 -27.11 -6.60 23.85
CA VAL A 137 -25.79 -6.05 23.52
C VAL A 137 -25.70 -5.77 22.03
N ARG A 138 -25.19 -4.58 21.70
CA ARG A 138 -24.78 -4.18 20.36
C ARG A 138 -23.27 -4.04 20.33
N HIS A 139 -22.68 -4.39 19.20
CA HIS A 139 -21.25 -4.34 18.99
C HIS A 139 -20.93 -3.69 17.64
N VAL A 140 -19.79 -3.02 17.54
CA VAL A 140 -19.34 -2.34 16.32
C VAL A 140 -17.86 -2.60 16.05
N GLY A 141 -17.50 -2.62 14.77
CA GLY A 141 -16.12 -2.60 14.29
C GLY A 141 -16.00 -1.84 12.98
N VAL A 142 -14.77 -1.64 12.51
CA VAL A 142 -14.47 -0.99 11.23
C VAL A 142 -14.09 -2.05 10.21
N TYR A 143 -14.79 -2.08 9.07
CA TYR A 143 -14.47 -2.97 7.96
C TYR A 143 -13.12 -2.58 7.35
N ILE A 144 -12.23 -3.55 7.16
CA ILE A 144 -10.90 -3.33 6.61
C ILE A 144 -10.68 -4.07 5.29
N GLY A 145 -11.75 -4.57 4.67
CA GLY A 145 -11.68 -5.35 3.44
C GLY A 145 -11.64 -6.85 3.70
N ASN A 146 -11.64 -7.67 2.64
CA ASN A 146 -11.48 -9.12 2.71
C ASN A 146 -12.39 -9.84 3.71
N ARG A 147 -13.61 -9.33 3.93
CA ARG A 147 -14.54 -9.86 4.93
C ARG A 147 -13.98 -9.80 6.36
N GLU A 148 -13.08 -8.87 6.63
CA GLU A 148 -12.44 -8.64 7.93
C GLU A 148 -12.80 -7.28 8.51
N PHE A 149 -12.78 -7.19 9.83
CA PHE A 149 -13.04 -5.95 10.56
C PHE A 149 -12.21 -5.89 11.84
N MET A 150 -11.71 -4.69 12.16
CA MET A 150 -11.04 -4.43 13.44
C MET A 150 -12.05 -3.94 14.49
N HIS A 151 -11.91 -4.41 15.72
CA HIS A 151 -12.80 -4.05 16.83
C HIS A 151 -12.16 -4.31 18.19
N ALA A 152 -12.71 -3.71 19.25
CA ALA A 152 -12.36 -4.06 20.64
C ALA A 152 -13.20 -5.26 21.12
N SER A 153 -12.63 -6.46 21.10
CA SER A 153 -13.26 -7.69 21.63
C SER A 153 -13.30 -7.69 23.15
N THR A 154 -14.44 -8.05 23.75
CA THR A 154 -14.62 -8.08 25.21
C THR A 154 -13.64 -9.01 25.93
N SER A 155 -13.19 -10.09 25.28
CA SER A 155 -12.27 -11.08 25.88
C SER A 155 -10.83 -10.98 25.41
N LYS A 156 -10.59 -10.38 24.23
CA LYS A 156 -9.27 -10.38 23.58
C LYS A 156 -8.69 -8.99 23.35
N GLY A 157 -9.39 -7.93 23.77
CA GLY A 157 -8.99 -6.56 23.46
C GLY A 157 -9.13 -6.24 21.97
N VAL A 158 -8.40 -5.23 21.50
CA VAL A 158 -8.43 -4.83 20.08
C VAL A 158 -7.82 -5.89 19.19
N ILE A 159 -8.63 -6.45 18.28
CA ILE A 159 -8.26 -7.52 17.34
C ILE A 159 -8.91 -7.30 15.97
N ILE A 160 -8.44 -8.06 14.99
CA ILE A 160 -9.13 -8.25 13.71
C ILE A 160 -9.89 -9.57 13.77
N SER A 161 -11.13 -9.55 13.28
CA SER A 161 -11.98 -10.74 13.14
C SER A 161 -12.49 -10.86 11.70
N SER A 162 -12.76 -12.09 11.28
CA SER A 162 -13.42 -12.37 10.00
C SER A 162 -14.94 -12.49 10.18
N LEU A 163 -15.69 -11.93 9.22
CA LEU A 163 -17.14 -12.07 9.07
C LEU A 163 -17.55 -13.49 8.66
N ASP A 164 -16.61 -14.33 8.22
CA ASP A 164 -16.86 -15.74 7.93
C ASP A 164 -16.79 -16.63 9.16
N ASN A 165 -16.31 -16.10 10.29
CA ASN A 165 -16.43 -16.77 11.57
C ASN A 165 -17.92 -17.00 11.91
N PRO A 166 -18.35 -18.22 12.26
CA PRO A 166 -19.76 -18.54 12.52
C PRO A 166 -20.42 -17.65 13.59
N TYR A 167 -19.66 -17.24 14.61
CA TYR A 167 -20.15 -16.35 15.66
C TYR A 167 -20.52 -14.98 15.09
N TRP A 168 -19.60 -14.35 14.34
CA TRP A 168 -19.81 -13.03 13.75
C TRP A 168 -20.84 -13.06 12.62
N LYS A 169 -20.83 -14.12 11.81
CA LYS A 169 -21.82 -14.33 10.75
C LYS A 169 -23.24 -14.40 11.31
N LYS A 170 -23.45 -15.12 12.42
CA LYS A 170 -24.75 -15.20 13.09
C LYS A 170 -25.16 -13.88 13.76
N ALA A 171 -24.19 -13.16 14.32
CA ALA A 171 -24.44 -11.91 15.04
C ALA A 171 -24.59 -10.69 14.12
N PHE A 172 -24.20 -10.78 12.84
CA PHE A 172 -24.22 -9.66 11.90
C PHE A 172 -25.59 -8.99 11.87
N TRP A 173 -25.59 -7.66 11.89
CA TRP A 173 -26.81 -6.86 11.87
C TRP A 173 -26.88 -5.96 10.63
N GLN A 174 -25.91 -5.07 10.43
CA GLN A 174 -25.94 -4.09 9.35
C GLN A 174 -24.57 -3.45 9.12
N VAL A 175 -24.45 -2.73 8.01
CA VAL A 175 -23.30 -1.89 7.66
C VAL A 175 -23.74 -0.43 7.53
N ARG A 176 -22.95 0.51 8.05
CA ARG A 176 -23.16 1.96 7.86
C ARG A 176 -21.94 2.62 7.24
N ARG A 177 -22.17 3.47 6.25
CA ARG A 177 -21.17 4.36 5.67
C ARG A 177 -21.42 5.79 6.15
N VAL A 178 -20.39 6.37 6.76
CA VAL A 178 -20.41 7.71 7.37
C VAL A 178 -19.48 8.71 6.67
N LEU A 179 -18.72 8.23 5.69
CA LEU A 179 -17.85 9.00 4.80
C LEU A 179 -18.54 9.26 3.47
#